data_AF-A0A950ZES2-F1
#
_entry.id   AF-A0A950ZES2-F1
#
_cell.length_a   1.000
_cell.length_b   1.000
_cell.length_c   1.000
_cell.angle_alpha   90.00
_cell.angle_beta   90.00
_cell.angle_gamma   90.00
#
_symmetry.space_group_name_H-M   'P 1'
#
loop_
_entity.id
_entity.type
_entity.pdbx_description
1 polymer ?
#
loop_
_entity_poly.entity_id
_entity_poly.type
_entity_poly.pdbx_seq_one_letter_code
_entity_poly.pdbx_strand_id
1 'polypeptide(L)'
;MPLAPDAVPDVVMQALCQRLQAEGMASGAPLAVVRTTQPIVSTPALVALSSLYRRRAADPARANAAVEQAERKLPVPLSGDCEWSPRDRLDTRRDFDQMILELSAPVVNPFIPNEAGVFARVSLGGQHPSWFWITLLPRNGGWVVRSVETLGL
;
A
#
# COMPACT_ATOMS: atom_id res chain seq x y z
N MET A 1 20.08 7.65 6.05
CA MET A 1 18.74 7.21 5.60
C MET A 1 17.92 6.87 6.84
N PRO A 2 16.62 7.17 6.90
CA PRO A 2 15.76 6.59 7.93
C PRO A 2 15.93 5.06 7.91
N LEU A 3 15.92 4.43 9.08
CA LEU A 3 15.96 2.98 9.22
C LEU A 3 14.82 2.36 8.40
N ALA A 4 15.14 1.33 7.61
CA ALA A 4 14.11 0.54 6.96
C ALA A 4 13.18 -0.01 8.06
N PRO A 5 11.86 0.23 8.00
CA PRO A 5 11.01 -0.13 9.11
C PRO A 5 10.85 -1.67 9.18
N ASP A 6 10.67 -2.17 10.41
CA ASP A 6 10.45 -3.59 10.71
C ASP A 6 8.97 -4.00 10.66
N ALA A 7 8.09 -3.02 10.44
CA ALA A 7 6.65 -3.16 10.23
C ALA A 7 6.17 -2.11 9.22
N VAL A 8 4.97 -2.25 8.67
CA VAL A 8 4.34 -1.12 7.97
C VAL A 8 4.07 0.00 8.99
N PRO A 9 4.42 1.27 8.73
CA PRO A 9 4.16 2.36 9.67
C PRO A 9 2.66 2.52 9.97
N ASP A 10 2.27 2.69 11.24
CA ASP A 10 0.87 2.83 11.67
C ASP A 10 0.10 3.93 10.93
N VAL A 11 0.78 5.03 10.62
CA VAL A 11 0.22 6.17 9.87
C VAL A 11 -0.32 5.77 8.49
N VAL A 12 0.17 4.67 7.90
CA VAL A 12 -0.33 4.13 6.63
C VAL A 12 -1.77 3.66 6.78
N MET A 13 -2.07 2.90 7.83
CA MET A 13 -3.39 2.29 8.03
C MET A 13 -4.42 3.33 8.42
N GLN A 14 -4.02 4.33 9.21
CA GLN A 14 -4.86 5.49 9.52
C GLN A 14 -5.22 6.29 8.26
N ALA A 15 -4.22 6.65 7.44
CA ALA A 15 -4.46 7.42 6.21
C ALA A 15 -5.28 6.63 5.19
N LEU A 16 -5.01 5.33 5.06
CA LEU A 16 -5.76 4.46 4.17
C LEU A 16 -7.20 4.29 4.64
N CYS A 17 -7.44 4.12 5.94
CA CYS A 17 -8.80 4.08 6.49
C CYS A 17 -9.61 5.32 6.10
N GLN A 18 -9.06 6.51 6.31
CA GLN A 18 -9.71 7.77 5.94
C GLN A 18 -10.01 7.83 4.44
N ARG A 19 -9.07 7.36 3.60
CA ARG A 19 -9.27 7.31 2.15
C ARG A 19 -10.40 6.35 1.77
N LEU A 20 -10.41 5.13 2.33
CA LEU A 20 -11.41 4.11 2.02
C LEU A 20 -12.80 4.50 2.53
N GLN A 21 -12.90 5.20 3.66
CA GLN A 21 -14.16 5.78 4.14
C GLN A 21 -14.68 6.86 3.17
N ALA A 22 -13.79 7.73 2.67
CA ALA A 22 -14.16 8.75 1.69
C ALA A 22 -14.63 8.16 0.35
N GLU A 23 -14.16 6.95 0.00
CA GLU A 23 -14.62 6.19 -1.19
C GLU A 23 -15.85 5.31 -0.90
N GLY A 24 -16.37 5.30 0.33
CA GLY A 24 -17.52 4.47 0.72
C GLY A 24 -17.23 2.97 0.85
N MET A 25 -15.96 2.56 0.84
CA MET A 25 -15.54 1.15 0.96
C MET A 25 -15.48 0.66 2.41
N ALA A 26 -15.17 1.54 3.37
CA ALA A 26 -14.99 1.16 4.78
C ALA A 26 -16.16 1.61 5.68
N SER A 27 -17.35 1.80 5.10
CA SER A 27 -18.55 2.21 5.82
C SER A 27 -19.48 1.03 6.09
N GLY A 28 -19.37 0.45 7.29
CA GLY A 28 -20.37 -0.48 7.84
C GLY A 28 -20.11 -1.99 7.65
N ALA A 29 -18.98 -2.37 7.03
CA ALA A 29 -18.54 -3.77 6.97
C ALA A 29 -17.03 -3.88 7.23
N PRO A 30 -16.56 -4.94 7.93
CA PRO A 30 -15.14 -5.16 8.15
C PRO A 30 -14.38 -5.38 6.83
N LEU A 31 -13.25 -4.71 6.66
CA LEU A 31 -12.35 -4.95 5.54
C LEU A 31 -11.39 -6.09 5.91
N ALA A 32 -11.28 -7.11 5.05
CA ALA A 32 -10.32 -8.18 5.27
C ALA A 32 -8.90 -7.64 5.03
N VAL A 33 -7.97 -7.79 5.98
CA VAL A 33 -6.60 -7.28 5.84
C VAL A 33 -5.61 -8.42 5.97
N VAL A 34 -4.72 -8.58 4.98
CA VAL A 34 -3.65 -9.58 5.08
C VAL A 34 -2.61 -9.10 6.11
N ARG A 35 -2.36 -9.91 7.14
CA ARG A 35 -1.51 -9.52 8.29
C ARG A 35 -0.04 -9.26 7.94
N THR A 36 0.39 -9.70 6.77
CA THR A 36 1.76 -9.52 6.28
C THR A 36 1.76 -8.88 4.92
N THR A 37 2.77 -8.05 4.65
CA THR A 37 2.94 -7.42 3.35
C THR A 37 3.10 -8.44 2.25
N GLN A 38 2.57 -8.11 1.08
CA GLN A 38 2.55 -8.94 -0.11
C GLN A 38 3.47 -8.36 -1.19
N PRO A 39 4.11 -9.21 -2.02
CA PRO A 39 4.96 -8.77 -3.12
C PRO A 39 4.11 -8.29 -4.32
N ILE A 40 3.27 -7.28 -4.11
CA ILE A 40 2.33 -6.75 -5.11
C ILE A 40 2.94 -5.67 -6.00
N VAL A 41 4.18 -5.24 -5.72
CA VAL A 41 4.91 -4.28 -6.55
C VAL A 41 5.36 -4.99 -7.82
N SER A 42 4.88 -4.49 -8.95
CA SER A 42 5.11 -5.06 -10.27
C SER A 42 5.42 -3.95 -11.29
N THR A 43 5.94 -4.31 -12.46
CA THR A 43 6.17 -3.33 -13.54
C THR A 43 4.92 -2.52 -13.87
N PRO A 44 3.72 -3.11 -14.04
CA PRO A 44 2.49 -2.32 -14.22
C PRO A 44 2.25 -1.33 -13.08
N ALA A 45 2.43 -1.73 -11.82
CA ALA A 45 2.21 -0.85 -10.68
C ALA A 45 3.15 0.37 -10.68
N LEU A 46 4.42 0.16 -11.04
CA LEU A 46 5.40 1.25 -11.19
C LEU A 46 5.09 2.16 -12.38
N VAL A 47 4.58 1.60 -13.49
CA VAL A 47 4.12 2.39 -14.64
C VAL A 47 2.90 3.23 -14.26
N ALA A 48 1.92 2.67 -13.55
CA ALA A 48 0.77 3.41 -13.06
C ALA A 48 1.19 4.52 -12.09
N LEU A 49 2.14 4.25 -11.20
CA LEU A 49 2.73 5.24 -10.30
C LEU A 49 3.36 6.42 -11.06
N SER A 50 3.98 6.18 -12.22
CA SER A 50 4.59 7.24 -13.04
C SER A 50 3.61 8.34 -13.48
N SER A 51 2.32 8.01 -13.57
CA SER A 51 1.26 8.97 -13.94
C SER A 51 1.13 10.11 -12.93
N LEU A 52 1.36 9.84 -11.64
CA LEU A 52 1.31 10.82 -10.56
C LEU A 52 2.47 11.84 -10.64
N TYR A 53 3.59 11.43 -11.23
CA TYR A 53 4.82 12.24 -11.33
C TYR A 53 5.00 12.90 -12.69
N ARG A 54 3.90 13.19 -13.38
CA ARG A 54 3.89 13.84 -14.71
C ARG A 54 4.84 13.15 -15.71
N ARG A 55 4.91 11.81 -15.67
CA ARG A 55 5.78 11.00 -16.52
C ARG A 55 7.28 11.31 -16.38
N ARG A 56 7.72 11.74 -15.20
CA ARG A 56 9.15 11.82 -14.88
C ARG A 56 9.78 10.43 -15.11
N ALA A 57 10.98 10.40 -15.67
CA ALA A 57 11.71 9.15 -15.84
C ALA A 57 12.00 8.54 -14.45
N ALA A 58 11.68 7.26 -14.30
CA ALA A 58 12.10 6.48 -13.15
C ALA A 58 13.62 6.32 -13.17
N ASP A 59 14.25 6.43 -12.00
CA ASP A 59 15.62 5.96 -11.81
C ASP A 59 15.60 4.41 -11.83
N PRO A 60 16.29 3.75 -12.80
CA PRO A 60 16.24 2.30 -12.94
C PRO A 60 16.78 1.55 -11.71
N ALA A 61 17.81 2.08 -11.03
CA ALA A 61 18.36 1.45 -9.85
C ALA A 61 17.37 1.52 -8.68
N ARG A 62 16.66 2.64 -8.53
CA ARG A 62 15.60 2.77 -7.52
C ARG A 62 14.37 1.93 -7.85
N ALA A 63 14.01 1.78 -9.13
CA ALA A 63 12.90 0.93 -9.53
C ALA A 63 13.18 -0.54 -9.19
N ASN A 64 14.39 -1.04 -9.46
CA ASN A 64 14.80 -2.38 -9.07
C ASN A 64 14.82 -2.54 -7.55
N ALA A 65 15.39 -1.57 -6.82
CA ALA A 65 15.38 -1.58 -5.36
C ALA A 65 13.96 -1.59 -4.78
N ALA A 66 13.00 -0.93 -5.42
CA ALA A 66 11.61 -0.95 -5.00
C ALA A 66 10.99 -2.35 -5.13
N VAL A 67 11.27 -3.06 -6.23
CA VAL A 67 10.81 -4.45 -6.43
C VAL A 67 11.43 -5.36 -5.37
N GLU A 68 12.74 -5.29 -5.14
CA GLU A 68 13.44 -6.09 -4.12
C GLU A 68 12.90 -5.81 -2.69
N GLN A 69 12.68 -4.53 -2.35
CA GLN A 69 12.14 -4.15 -1.05
C GLN A 69 10.72 -4.67 -0.83
N ALA A 70 9.91 -4.77 -1.88
CA ALA A 70 8.54 -5.27 -1.82
C ALA A 70 8.46 -6.76 -1.46
N GLU A 71 9.54 -7.53 -1.66
CA GLU A 71 9.59 -8.95 -1.30
C GLU A 71 9.67 -9.17 0.22
N ARG A 72 10.02 -8.13 1.00
CA ARG A 72 10.05 -8.21 2.46
C ARG A 72 8.67 -8.50 3.00
N LYS A 73 8.58 -9.52 3.86
CA LYS A 73 7.39 -9.83 4.66
C LYS A 73 7.45 -9.06 5.98
N LEU A 74 6.68 -8.00 6.08
CA LEU A 74 6.56 -7.17 7.27
C LEU A 74 5.16 -7.31 7.85
N PRO A 75 5.01 -7.27 9.19
CA PRO A 75 3.70 -7.20 9.81
C PRO A 75 2.99 -5.90 9.42
N VAL A 76 1.68 -6.02 9.18
CA VAL A 76 0.77 -4.89 9.00
C VAL A 76 0.07 -4.63 10.34
N PRO A 77 0.31 -3.48 11.00
CA PRO A 77 -0.43 -3.15 12.21
C PRO A 77 -1.90 -2.88 11.85
N LEU A 78 -2.85 -3.35 12.65
CA LEU A 78 -4.27 -3.11 12.40
C LEU A 78 -4.75 -1.89 13.18
N SER A 79 -4.14 -0.74 12.89
CA SER A 79 -4.41 0.54 13.56
C SER A 79 -5.38 1.42 12.75
N GLY A 80 -5.95 2.44 13.40
CA GLY A 80 -6.93 3.38 12.82
C GLY A 80 -8.39 3.08 13.18
N ASP A 81 -9.31 3.87 12.62
CA ASP A 81 -10.74 3.87 12.99
C ASP A 81 -11.62 2.91 12.16
N CYS A 82 -11.02 2.21 11.19
CA CYS A 82 -11.73 1.25 10.35
C CYS A 82 -11.82 -0.11 11.04
N GLU A 83 -12.89 -0.84 10.76
CA GLU A 83 -13.04 -2.21 11.25
C GLU A 83 -12.21 -3.17 10.37
N TRP A 84 -11.11 -3.67 10.93
CA TRP A 84 -10.21 -4.58 10.24
C TRP A 84 -10.48 -6.03 10.63
N SER A 85 -10.73 -6.89 9.65
CA SER A 85 -10.82 -8.34 9.83
C SER A 85 -9.52 -9.00 9.35
N PRO A 86 -8.58 -9.35 10.25
CA PRO A 86 -7.31 -9.91 9.80
C PRO A 86 -7.45 -11.27 9.11
N ARG A 87 -6.55 -11.51 8.14
CA ARG A 87 -6.37 -12.78 7.44
C ARG A 87 -4.89 -13.14 7.39
N ASP A 88 -4.58 -14.40 7.69
CA ASP A 88 -3.21 -14.92 7.60
C ASP A 88 -2.84 -15.25 6.14
N ARG A 89 -3.83 -15.61 5.34
CA ARG A 89 -3.72 -15.89 3.90
C ARG A 89 -5.05 -15.61 3.20
N LEU A 90 -4.97 -15.33 1.90
CA LEU A 90 -6.12 -15.22 1.01
C LEU A 90 -6.68 -16.61 0.69
N ASP A 91 -7.97 -16.83 0.93
CA ASP A 91 -8.70 -17.98 0.40
C ASP A 91 -9.74 -17.47 -0.59
N THR A 92 -9.36 -17.43 -1.87
CA THR A 92 -10.19 -16.90 -2.96
C THR A 92 -11.53 -17.61 -3.15
N ARG A 93 -11.73 -18.81 -2.56
CA ARG A 93 -13.01 -19.51 -2.57
C ARG A 93 -13.95 -19.07 -1.45
N ARG A 94 -13.40 -18.61 -0.32
CA ARG A 94 -14.18 -18.20 0.85
C ARG A 94 -14.33 -16.69 0.95
N ASP A 95 -13.36 -15.95 0.43
CA ASP A 95 -13.28 -14.49 0.58
C ASP A 95 -13.83 -13.76 -0.67
N PHE A 96 -14.57 -14.44 -1.55
CA PHE A 96 -15.06 -13.85 -2.82
C PHE A 96 -16.02 -12.67 -2.59
N ASP A 97 -16.81 -12.70 -1.53
CA ASP A 97 -17.77 -11.66 -1.16
C ASP A 97 -17.17 -10.58 -0.24
N GLN A 98 -15.89 -10.71 0.12
CA GLN A 98 -15.20 -9.79 1.02
C GLN A 98 -14.31 -8.84 0.24
N MET A 99 -14.28 -7.58 0.68
CA MET A 99 -13.25 -6.66 0.24
C MET A 99 -11.95 -6.98 0.99
N ILE A 100 -10.88 -7.21 0.24
CA ILE A 100 -9.59 -7.62 0.76
C ILE A 100 -8.53 -6.57 0.46
N LEU A 101 -7.87 -6.11 1.52
CA LEU A 101 -6.75 -5.20 1.51
C LEU A 101 -5.42 -5.97 1.63
N GLU A 102 -4.55 -5.71 0.66
CA GLU A 102 -3.16 -6.12 0.65
C GLU A 102 -2.26 -4.88 0.60
N LEU A 103 -1.16 -4.92 1.35
CA LEU A 103 -0.15 -3.86 1.36
C LEU A 103 1.19 -4.42 0.88
N SER A 104 1.97 -3.62 0.15
CA SER A 104 3.39 -3.90 -0.04
C SER A 104 4.20 -3.54 1.21
N ALA A 105 5.44 -4.03 1.29
CA ALA A 105 6.42 -3.40 2.16
C ALA A 105 6.63 -1.93 1.74
N PRO A 106 7.10 -1.04 2.64
CA PRO A 106 7.55 0.29 2.25
C PRO A 106 8.72 0.18 1.25
N VAL A 107 8.54 0.81 0.10
CA VAL A 107 9.51 0.82 -1.01
C VAL A 107 9.98 2.23 -1.31
N VAL A 108 11.20 2.37 -1.81
CA VAL A 108 11.71 3.65 -2.31
C VAL A 108 10.87 4.15 -3.49
N ASN A 109 10.65 5.46 -3.55
CA ASN A 109 10.05 6.07 -4.73
C ASN A 109 11.12 6.22 -5.83
N PRO A 110 10.91 5.64 -7.03
CA PRO A 110 11.87 5.74 -8.13
C PRO A 110 11.85 7.09 -8.87
N PHE A 111 10.85 7.95 -8.61
CA PHE A 111 10.67 9.25 -9.28
C PHE A 111 11.12 10.44 -8.42
N ILE A 112 11.07 10.30 -7.09
CA ILE A 112 11.42 11.37 -6.15
C ILE A 112 12.47 10.87 -5.14
N PRO A 113 13.66 11.51 -5.08
CA PRO A 113 14.66 11.21 -4.05
C PRO A 113 14.12 11.45 -2.63
N ASN A 114 14.58 10.64 -1.67
CA ASN A 114 14.21 10.72 -0.25
C ASN A 114 12.72 10.54 0.06
N GLU A 115 11.97 9.99 -0.89
CA GLU A 115 10.59 9.59 -0.72
C GLU A 115 10.48 8.07 -0.76
N ALA A 116 9.56 7.53 0.03
CA ALA A 116 9.17 6.13 0.00
C ALA A 116 7.65 6.05 -0.12
N GLY A 117 7.12 4.85 -0.21
CA GLY A 117 5.69 4.64 -0.09
C GLY A 117 5.30 3.20 -0.02
N VAL A 118 4.00 2.99 0.15
CA VAL A 118 3.38 1.67 0.23
C VAL A 118 2.36 1.60 -0.89
N PHE A 119 2.38 0.51 -1.65
CA PHE A 119 1.27 0.16 -2.51
C PHE A 119 0.20 -0.53 -1.66
N ALA A 120 -1.05 -0.11 -1.83
CA ALA A 120 -2.20 -0.84 -1.33
C ALA A 120 -3.05 -1.34 -2.50
N ARG A 121 -3.59 -2.54 -2.36
CA ARG A 121 -4.55 -3.12 -3.30
C ARG A 121 -5.79 -3.52 -2.53
N VAL A 122 -6.93 -2.99 -2.93
CA VAL A 122 -8.25 -3.43 -2.46
C VAL A 122 -8.92 -4.21 -3.57
N SER A 123 -9.31 -5.44 -3.29
CA SER A 123 -9.97 -6.34 -4.24
C SER A 123 -11.31 -6.80 -3.69
N LEU A 124 -12.28 -7.01 -4.58
CA LEU A 124 -13.58 -7.62 -4.29
C LEU A 124 -13.84 -8.66 -5.38
N GLY A 125 -14.33 -9.84 -5.04
CA GLY A 125 -14.43 -10.97 -5.96
C GLY A 125 -15.15 -10.61 -7.27
N GLY A 126 -14.49 -10.91 -8.39
CA GLY A 126 -15.02 -10.64 -9.73
C GLY A 126 -14.94 -9.19 -10.20
N GLN A 127 -14.45 -8.25 -9.38
CA GLN A 127 -14.26 -6.85 -9.75
C GLN A 127 -12.79 -6.51 -10.00
N HIS A 128 -12.56 -5.41 -10.73
CA HIS A 128 -11.21 -4.86 -10.89
C HIS A 128 -10.70 -4.29 -9.56
N PRO A 129 -9.48 -4.63 -9.14
CA PRO A 129 -8.94 -4.13 -7.88
C PRO A 129 -8.68 -2.62 -7.96
N SER A 130 -8.96 -1.92 -6.87
CA SER A 130 -8.54 -0.53 -6.67
C SER A 130 -7.14 -0.51 -6.08
N TRP A 131 -6.27 0.31 -6.65
CA TRP A 131 -4.88 0.44 -6.23
C TRP A 131 -4.61 1.82 -5.67
N PHE A 132 -3.76 1.89 -4.65
CA PHE A 132 -3.37 3.13 -4.02
C PHE A 132 -1.85 3.19 -3.84
N TRP A 133 -1.32 4.41 -3.93
CA TRP A 133 0.03 4.76 -3.52
C TRP A 133 -0.03 5.66 -2.28
N ILE A 134 0.48 5.16 -1.16
CA ILE A 134 0.61 5.93 0.08
C ILE A 134 2.02 6.49 0.12
N THR A 135 2.15 7.80 -0.06
CA THR A 135 3.46 8.46 0.00
C THR A 135 3.93 8.59 1.45
N LEU A 136 5.16 8.15 1.73
CA LEU A 136 5.83 8.26 3.01
C LEU A 136 7.05 9.19 2.95
N LEU A 137 7.12 10.10 3.93
CA LEU A 137 8.28 10.98 4.15
C LEU A 137 8.91 10.71 5.51
N PRO A 138 10.25 10.72 5.62
CA PRO A 138 10.91 10.64 6.92
C PRO A 138 10.70 11.93 7.71
N ARG A 139 10.33 11.81 8.99
CA ARG A 139 10.21 12.94 9.91
C ARG A 139 10.51 12.50 11.34
N ASN A 140 11.44 13.20 12.02
CA ASN A 140 11.79 12.99 13.43
C ASN A 140 12.04 11.52 13.82
N GLY A 141 12.77 10.77 12.98
CA GLY A 141 13.08 9.35 13.23
C GLY A 141 11.94 8.38 12.93
N GLY A 142 10.78 8.87 12.47
CA GLY A 142 9.65 8.06 12.01
C GLY A 142 9.22 8.41 10.58
N TRP A 143 8.01 7.97 10.24
CA TRP A 143 7.38 8.19 8.93
C TRP A 143 6.11 8.99 9.07
N VAL A 144 5.84 9.88 8.12
CA VAL A 144 4.56 10.56 7.96
C VAL A 144 4.01 10.32 6.58
N VAL A 145 2.68 10.23 6.47
CA VAL A 145 1.99 10.16 5.18
C VAL A 145 1.89 11.55 4.58
N ARG A 146 2.34 11.73 3.34
CA ARG A 146 2.13 12.97 2.58
C ARG A 146 0.78 12.96 1.86
N SER A 147 0.46 11.85 1.20
CA SER A 147 -0.76 11.68 0.41
C SER A 147 -1.09 10.21 0.21
N VAL A 148 -2.36 9.95 -0.12
CA VAL A 148 -2.87 8.65 -0.56
C VAL A 148 -3.53 8.85 -1.91
N GLU A 149 -2.92 8.33 -2.96
CA GLU A 149 -3.33 8.56 -4.35
C GLU A 149 -3.87 7.27 -4.96
N THR A 150 -5.00 7.35 -5.66
CA THR A 150 -5.54 6.20 -6.41
C THR A 150 -4.73 6.01 -7.71
N LEU A 151 -4.39 4.77 -8.04
CA LEU A 151 -3.67 4.40 -9.26
C LEU A 151 -4.64 3.79 -10.28
N GLY A 152 -4.54 4.23 -11.54
CA GLY A 152 -5.21 3.57 -12.66
C GLY A 152 -4.37 2.41 -13.18
N LEU A 153 -4.76 1.18 -12.83
CA LEU A 153 -4.12 -0.09 -13.22
C LEU A 153 -5.06 -0.98 -14.02
#